data_AF-A0A955XZ68-F1
#
_entry.id   AF-A0A955XZ68-F1
#
_cell.length_a   1.000
_cell.length_b   1.000
_cell.length_c   1.000
_cell.angle_alpha   90.00
_cell.angle_beta   90.00
_cell.angle_gamma   90.00
#
_symmetry.space_group_name_H-M   'P 1'
#
loop_
_entity.id
_entity.type
_entity.pdbx_description
1 polymer ?
#
loop_
_entity_poly.entity_id
_entity_poly.type
_entity_poly.pdbx_seq_one_letter_code
_entity_poly.pdbx_strand_id
1 'polypeptide(L)'
;AGGKVLQELRIGLRRDEREFTVTLRGPAVHVMGAKLPQVVSDGVDEVLYDRMFLYTELTMVIAALYRTFAAERVSDAWDTTTLPALERWVAGEA
;
A
#
# COMPACT_ATOMS: atom_id res chain seq x y z
N ALA A 1 27.10 9.73 3.69
CA ALA A 1 26.31 10.26 2.56
C ALA A 1 24.86 10.39 3.01
N GLY A 2 24.26 11.59 2.93
CA GLY A 2 22.88 11.81 3.36
C GLY A 2 21.90 11.17 2.39
N GLY A 3 21.52 9.92 2.63
CA GLY A 3 20.58 9.17 1.80
C GLY A 3 19.20 9.80 1.82
N LYS A 4 18.58 9.95 0.64
CA LYS A 4 17.18 10.39 0.54
C LYS A 4 16.30 9.31 1.18
N VAL A 5 15.56 9.68 2.24
CA VAL A 5 14.60 8.78 2.88
C VAL A 5 13.23 9.02 2.25
N LEU A 6 12.59 7.94 1.80
CA LEU A 6 11.22 8.00 1.27
C LEU A 6 10.27 8.51 2.36
N GLN A 7 9.63 9.65 2.11
CA GLN A 7 8.67 10.26 3.05
C GLN A 7 7.22 9.97 2.67
N GLU A 8 6.95 9.83 1.37
CA GLU A 8 5.61 9.69 0.83
C GLU A 8 5.62 8.75 -0.37
N LEU A 9 4.63 7.87 -0.43
CA LEU A 9 4.39 6.93 -1.52
C LEU A 9 2.94 7.03 -1.97
N ARG A 10 2.70 7.39 -3.24
CA ARG A 10 1.37 7.32 -3.85
C ARG A 10 1.21 5.98 -4.54
N ILE A 11 0.16 5.26 -4.16
CA ILE A 11 -0.12 3.91 -4.64
C ILE A 11 -1.45 3.92 -5.38
N GLY A 12 -1.44 3.40 -6.60
CA GLY A 12 -2.63 2.91 -7.29
C GLY A 12 -2.74 1.42 -7.05
N LEU A 13 -3.90 0.94 -6.60
CA LEU A 13 -4.14 -0.48 -6.35
C LEU A 13 -5.48 -0.89 -6.96
N ARG A 14 -5.47 -2.06 -7.60
CA ARG A 14 -6.65 -2.63 -8.25
C ARG A 14 -6.91 -4.00 -7.66
N ARG A 15 -8.14 -4.21 -7.20
CA ARG A 15 -8.66 -5.51 -6.76
C ARG A 15 -9.90 -5.81 -7.59
N ASP A 16 -9.83 -6.86 -8.40
CA ASP A 16 -10.86 -7.16 -9.40
C ASP A 16 -11.12 -5.94 -10.31
N GLU A 17 -12.34 -5.39 -10.29
CA GLU A 17 -12.76 -4.19 -11.04
C GLU A 17 -12.69 -2.90 -10.21
N ARG A 18 -12.23 -2.98 -8.95
CA ARG A 18 -12.18 -1.84 -8.02
C ARG A 18 -10.81 -1.22 -8.02
N GLU A 19 -10.75 0.07 -8.33
CA GLU A 19 -9.53 0.86 -8.29
C GLU A 19 -9.53 1.81 -7.09
N PHE A 20 -8.40 1.86 -6.41
CA PHE A 20 -8.17 2.77 -5.31
C PHE A 20 -6.89 3.57 -5.57
N THR A 21 -6.86 4.80 -5.08
CA THR A 21 -5.60 5.55 -4.97
C THR A 21 -5.42 5.98 -3.52
N VAL A 22 -4.22 5.82 -2.99
CA VAL A 22 -3.91 6.19 -1.61
C VAL A 22 -2.50 6.71 -1.50
N THR A 23 -2.26 7.59 -0.55
CA THR A 23 -0.92 8.03 -0.18
C THR A 23 -0.54 7.41 1.16
N LEU A 24 0.60 6.73 1.22
CA LEU A 24 1.23 6.31 2.47
C LEU A 24 2.30 7.33 2.86
N ARG A 25 2.27 7.82 4.10
CA ARG A 25 3.19 8.85 4.57
C ARG A 25 3.89 8.46 5.87
N GLY A 26 5.19 8.70 5.89
CA GLY A 26 6.03 8.59 7.09
C GLY A 26 6.22 7.16 7.61
N PRO A 27 6.98 7.02 8.70
CA PRO A 27 7.38 5.72 9.23
C PRO A 27 6.21 4.92 9.84
N ALA A 28 5.14 5.59 10.26
CA ALA A 28 3.95 4.97 10.81
C ALA A 28 2.93 4.52 9.74
N VAL A 29 3.26 4.68 8.45
CA VAL A 29 2.40 4.27 7.33
C VAL A 29 1.03 4.96 7.39
N HIS A 30 1.02 6.28 7.56
CA HIS A 30 -0.23 7.05 7.58
C HIS A 30 -0.96 6.91 6.24
N VAL A 31 -2.22 6.49 6.29
CA VAL A 31 -3.08 6.34 5.11
C VAL A 31 -3.79 7.67 4.85
N MET A 32 -3.38 8.35 3.79
CA MET A 32 -3.82 9.71 3.45
C MET A 32 -4.52 9.75 2.09
N GLY A 33 -5.55 10.58 1.97
CA GLY A 33 -6.17 10.92 0.69
C GLY A 33 -6.71 9.72 -0.09
N ALA A 34 -7.20 8.69 0.60
CA ALA A 34 -7.76 7.50 -0.03
C ALA A 34 -8.95 7.86 -0.92
N LYS A 35 -8.82 7.60 -2.22
CA LYS A 35 -9.90 7.61 -3.20
C LYS A 35 -10.42 6.20 -3.35
N LEU A 36 -11.67 6.01 -2.97
CA LEU A 36 -12.38 4.74 -3.07
C LEU A 36 -13.11 4.63 -4.41
N PRO A 37 -13.43 3.40 -4.87
CA PRO A 37 -14.35 3.17 -5.97
C PRO A 37 -15.68 3.90 -5.78
N GLN A 38 -16.31 4.28 -6.89
CA GLN A 38 -17.63 4.89 -6.88
C GLN A 38 -18.69 3.87 -6.41
N VAL A 39 -19.61 4.33 -5.58
CA VAL A 39 -20.78 3.57 -5.10
C VAL A 39 -22.03 4.11 -5.80
N VAL A 40 -22.95 3.24 -6.22
CA VAL A 40 -24.15 3.58 -7.02
C VAL A 40 -25.46 3.31 -6.26
N SER A 41 -25.39 3.08 -4.95
CA SER A 41 -26.56 2.76 -4.11
C SER A 41 -27.45 4.00 -3.89
N ASP A 42 -28.76 3.79 -3.84
CA ASP A 42 -29.76 4.87 -3.76
C ASP A 42 -30.07 5.30 -2.32
N GLY A 43 -29.83 4.42 -1.32
CA GLY A 43 -30.03 4.71 0.10
C GLY A 43 -28.80 5.33 0.78
N VAL A 44 -29.01 6.33 1.64
CA VAL A 44 -27.93 6.97 2.41
C VAL A 44 -27.18 5.96 3.29
N ASP A 45 -27.90 5.07 3.96
CA ASP A 45 -27.30 4.04 4.83
C ASP A 45 -26.53 3.00 4.00
N GLU A 46 -27.07 2.60 2.85
CA GLU A 46 -26.42 1.67 1.92
C GLU A 46 -25.09 2.25 1.41
N VAL A 47 -25.10 3.51 0.97
CA VAL A 47 -23.89 4.22 0.55
C VAL A 47 -22.85 4.27 1.67
N LEU A 48 -23.27 4.50 2.92
CA LEU A 48 -22.36 4.50 4.06
C LEU A 48 -21.73 3.12 4.28
N TYR A 49 -22.54 2.06 4.27
CA TYR A 49 -22.05 0.69 4.45
C TYR A 49 -21.09 0.27 3.34
N ASP A 50 -21.41 0.57 2.09
CA ASP A 50 -20.54 0.29 0.94
C ASP A 50 -19.19 1.00 1.07
N ARG A 51 -19.18 2.26 1.50
CA ARG A 51 -17.93 3.01 1.75
C ARG A 51 -17.12 2.40 2.89
N MET A 52 -17.77 2.00 3.99
CA MET A 52 -17.10 1.33 5.11
C MET A 52 -16.48 -0.01 4.69
N PHE A 53 -17.18 -0.77 3.85
CA PHE A 53 -16.66 -1.99 3.26
C PHE A 53 -15.42 -1.71 2.40
N LEU A 54 -15.46 -0.71 1.52
CA LEU A 54 -14.32 -0.31 0.70
C LEU A 54 -13.11 0.18 1.52
N TYR A 55 -13.32 0.89 2.63
CA TYR A 55 -12.26 1.24 3.56
C TYR A 55 -11.63 0.01 4.21
N THR A 56 -12.46 -0.95 4.61
CA THR A 56 -12.00 -2.21 5.20
C THR A 56 -11.17 -2.99 4.17
N GLU A 57 -11.61 -3.04 2.91
CA GLU A 57 -10.89 -3.68 1.83
C GLU A 57 -9.51 -3.05 1.59
N LEU A 58 -9.45 -1.71 1.46
CA LEU A 58 -8.19 -0.97 1.32
C LEU A 58 -7.22 -1.24 2.48
N THR A 59 -7.72 -1.16 3.72
CA THR A 59 -6.89 -1.35 4.91
C THR A 59 -6.41 -2.79 5.06
N MET A 60 -7.23 -3.79 4.68
CA MET A 60 -6.81 -5.19 4.63
C MET A 60 -5.66 -5.41 3.65
N VAL A 61 -5.72 -4.80 2.46
CA VAL A 61 -4.63 -4.89 1.45
C VAL A 61 -3.35 -4.25 1.98
N ILE A 62 -3.42 -3.03 2.52
CA ILE A 62 -2.24 -2.34 3.08
C ILE A 62 -1.64 -3.14 4.24
N ALA A 63 -2.48 -3.67 5.13
CA ALA A 63 -2.02 -4.48 6.26
C ALA A 63 -1.36 -5.80 5.80
N ALA A 64 -1.89 -6.43 4.75
CA ALA A 64 -1.28 -7.62 4.17
C ALA A 64 0.09 -7.32 3.55
N LEU A 65 0.20 -6.25 2.75
CA LEU A 65 1.48 -5.80 2.19
C LEU A 65 2.50 -5.49 3.28
N TYR A 66 2.09 -4.80 4.34
CA TYR A 66 2.95 -4.49 5.47
C TYR A 66 3.43 -5.76 6.19
N ARG A 67 2.55 -6.74 6.43
CA ARG A 67 2.93 -8.02 7.05
C ARG A 67 3.92 -8.79 6.18
N THR A 68 3.69 -8.86 4.87
CA THR A 68 4.62 -9.50 3.93
C THR A 68 5.98 -8.82 3.96
N PHE A 69 6.00 -7.49 3.88
CA PHE A 69 7.24 -6.72 3.99
C PHE A 69 7.95 -6.95 5.33
N ALA A 70 7.21 -6.90 6.45
CA ALA A 70 7.80 -7.07 7.78
C ALA A 70 8.42 -8.46 7.95
N ALA A 71 7.75 -9.52 7.46
CA ALA A 71 8.28 -10.88 7.49
C ALA A 71 9.56 -11.02 6.64
N GLU A 72 9.55 -10.47 5.42
CA GLU A 72 10.73 -10.46 4.55
C GLU A 72 11.89 -9.65 5.16
N ARG A 73 11.58 -8.49 5.74
CA ARG A 73 12.55 -7.54 6.29
C ARG A 73 13.36 -8.09 7.46
N VAL A 74 12.78 -9.00 8.24
CA VAL A 74 13.44 -9.65 9.38
C VAL A 74 13.93 -11.05 9.06
N SER A 75 13.76 -11.52 7.82
CA SER A 75 14.25 -12.82 7.40
C SER A 75 15.76 -12.81 7.16
N ASP A 76 16.39 -13.98 7.28
CA ASP A 76 17.82 -14.15 6.97
C ASP A 76 18.13 -13.86 5.48
N ALA A 77 17.12 -13.96 4.61
CA ALA A 77 17.24 -13.70 3.19
C ALA A 77 17.34 -12.20 2.86
N TRP A 78 17.05 -11.31 3.81
CA TRP A 78 17.03 -9.87 3.57
C TRP A 78 18.39 -9.37 3.05
N ASP A 79 19.46 -9.64 3.80
CA ASP A 79 20.80 -9.13 3.47
C ASP A 79 21.46 -9.91 2.31
N THR A 80 21.08 -11.18 2.11
CA THR A 80 21.70 -12.05 1.09
C THR A 80 21.01 -12.03 -0.26
N THR A 81 19.73 -11.64 -0.31
CA THR A 81 18.89 -11.80 -1.50
C THR A 81 18.06 -10.57 -1.78
N THR A 82 17.22 -10.15 -0.82
CA THR A 82 16.21 -9.12 -1.09
C THR A 82 16.81 -7.72 -1.22
N LEU A 83 17.68 -7.30 -0.31
CA LEU A 83 18.34 -6.00 -0.39
C LEU A 83 19.24 -5.89 -1.64
N PRO A 84 20.13 -6.86 -1.95
CA PRO A 84 20.90 -6.82 -3.19
C PRO A 84 20.03 -6.75 -4.47
N ALA A 85 18.90 -7.46 -4.50
CA ALA A 85 17.97 -7.40 -5.63
C ALA A 85 17.31 -6.02 -5.76
N LEU A 86 16.92 -5.40 -4.64
CA LEU A 86 16.39 -4.02 -4.62
C LEU A 86 17.42 -3.00 -5.10
N GLU A 87 18.68 -3.12 -4.67
CA GLU A 87 19.78 -2.24 -5.08
C GLU A 87 20.02 -2.33 -6.60
N ARG A 88 20.08 -3.55 -7.15
CA ARG A 88 20.17 -3.78 -8.60
C ARG A 88 18.99 -3.19 -9.36
N TRP A 89 17.78 -3.37 -8.86
CA TRP A 89 16.58 -2.81 -9.48
C TRP A 89 16.62 -1.28 -9.51
N VAL A 90 17.01 -0.63 -8.41
CA VAL A 90 17.18 0.83 -8.35
C VAL A 90 18.29 1.32 -9.30
N ALA A 91 19.35 0.54 -9.48
CA ALA A 91 20.42 0.82 -10.45
C ALA A 91 20.00 0.61 -11.92
N GLY A 92 18.82 0.02 -12.18
CA GLY A 92 18.36 -0.31 -13.53
C GLY A 92 18.99 -1.59 -14.09
N GLU A 93 19.53 -2.45 -13.22
CA GLU A 93 20.25 -3.70 -13.54
C GLU A 93 19.40 -4.96 -13.27
N ALA A 94 18.10 -4.79 -13.08
CA ALA A 94 17.14 -5.88 -12.83
C ALA A 94 16.54 -6.43 -14.12
#